data_AF-A0A3D1N441-F1
#
_entry.id   AF-A0A3D1N441-F1
#
_cell.length_a   1.000
_cell.length_b   1.000
_cell.length_c   1.000
_cell.angle_alpha   90.00
_cell.angle_beta   90.00
_cell.angle_gamma   90.00
#
_symmetry.space_group_name_H-M   'P 1'
#
loop_
_entity.id
_entity.type
_entity.pdbx_description
1 polymer ?
#
loop_
_entity_poly.entity_id
_entity_poly.type
_entity_poly.pdbx_seq_one_letter_code
_entity_poly.pdbx_strand_id
1 'polypeptide(L)'
;MELSTIIFLLLAVTAWGFGAFFDKMTLKYMDASGAFYIRTLFMLVLFIPFLLWKYSPVRQALASAGRLASIFVLSSVLVTMGGVFFYLKAMSGGEASKIVPLSSTYPFVTFALAMVFLGENFTLNKLIGTLLLSGGIYFISK
;
A
#
# COMPACT_ATOMS: atom_id res chain seq x y z
N MET A 1 8.86 -1.06 -20.49
CA MET A 1 7.71 -0.43 -19.81
C MET A 1 7.19 0.69 -20.69
N GLU A 2 5.87 0.85 -20.77
CA GLU A 2 5.26 1.96 -21.49
C GLU A 2 5.37 3.28 -20.70
N LEU A 3 5.37 4.42 -21.39
CA LEU A 3 5.45 5.76 -20.77
C LEU A 3 4.30 6.00 -19.77
N SER A 4 3.10 5.54 -20.09
CA SER A 4 1.91 5.58 -19.23
C SER A 4 2.18 4.96 -17.86
N THR A 5 2.86 3.80 -17.84
CA THR A 5 3.20 3.09 -16.60
C THR A 5 4.15 3.91 -15.75
N ILE A 6 5.15 4.55 -16.36
CA ILE A 6 6.12 5.41 -15.66
C ILE A 6 5.40 6.60 -15.01
N ILE A 7 4.49 7.25 -15.74
CA ILE A 7 3.71 8.39 -15.22
C ILE A 7 2.89 7.98 -14.00
N PHE A 8 2.15 6.87 -14.08
CA PHE A 8 1.35 6.40 -12.95
C PHE A 8 2.20 5.98 -11.74
N LEU A 9 3.38 5.41 -11.97
CA LEU A 9 4.33 5.10 -10.89
C LEU A 9 4.82 6.36 -10.18
N LEU A 10 5.16 7.42 -10.92
CA LEU A 10 5.60 8.69 -10.33
C LEU A 10 4.49 9.36 -9.51
N LEU A 11 3.24 9.33 -10.02
CA LEU A 11 2.08 9.82 -9.29
C LEU A 11 1.85 9.02 -8.00
N ALA A 12 1.97 7.68 -8.07
CA ALA A 12 1.79 6.82 -6.91
C ALA A 12 2.84 7.10 -5.81
N VAL A 13 4.12 7.16 -6.17
CA VAL A 13 5.21 7.45 -5.22
C VAL A 13 5.03 8.83 -4.57
N THR A 14 4.64 9.83 -5.36
CA THR A 14 4.36 11.18 -4.86
C THR A 14 3.18 11.17 -3.88
N ALA A 15 2.07 10.52 -4.23
CA ALA A 15 0.88 10.44 -3.40
C ALA A 15 1.16 9.69 -2.07
N TRP A 16 1.92 8.60 -2.12
CA TRP A 16 2.31 7.86 -0.92
C TRP A 16 3.24 8.68 -0.01
N GLY A 17 4.16 9.47 -0.57
CA GLY A 17 5.00 10.40 0.20
C GLY A 17 4.18 11.47 0.94
N PHE A 18 3.26 12.14 0.24
CA PHE A 18 2.35 13.10 0.88
C PHE A 18 1.45 12.44 1.92
N GLY A 19 0.90 11.26 1.62
CA GLY A 19 0.07 10.50 2.54
C GLY A 19 0.80 10.19 3.84
N ALA A 20 2.04 9.70 3.76
CA ALA A 20 2.86 9.42 4.93
C ALA A 20 3.17 10.68 5.77
N PHE A 21 3.43 11.81 5.12
CA PHE A 21 3.60 13.10 5.80
C PHE A 21 2.34 13.50 6.56
N PHE A 22 1.17 13.44 5.93
CA PHE A 22 -0.10 13.78 6.57
C PHE A 22 -0.48 12.81 7.69
N ASP A 23 -0.22 11.51 7.52
CA ASP A 23 -0.40 10.51 8.57
C ASP A 23 0.47 10.87 9.79
N LYS A 24 1.76 11.20 9.60
CA LYS A 24 2.61 11.63 10.71
C LYS A 24 2.13 12.93 11.35
N MET A 25 1.65 13.90 10.58
CA MET A 25 1.10 15.14 11.11
C MET A 25 -0.18 14.90 11.91
N THR A 26 -1.04 13.98 11.47
CA THR A 26 -2.27 13.58 12.17
C THR A 26 -1.95 12.98 13.53
N LEU A 27 -0.92 12.14 13.60
CA LEU A 27 -0.45 11.49 14.82
C LEU A 27 0.14 12.47 15.86
N LYS A 28 0.31 13.76 15.54
CA LYS A 28 0.63 14.80 16.53
C LYS A 28 -0.58 15.23 17.37
N TYR A 29 -1.79 14.97 16.87
CA TYR A 29 -3.05 15.46 17.46
C TYR A 29 -3.96 14.35 17.96
N MET A 30 -3.72 13.09 17.56
CA MET A 30 -4.49 11.93 17.98
C MET A 30 -3.66 10.66 17.94
N ASP A 31 -4.13 9.61 18.59
CA ASP A 31 -3.47 8.32 18.60
C ASP A 31 -3.66 7.56 17.27
N ALA A 32 -2.90 6.48 17.09
CA ALA A 32 -2.94 5.69 15.87
C ALA A 32 -4.31 5.06 15.59
N SER A 33 -5.05 4.70 16.64
CA SER A 33 -6.38 4.10 16.50
C SER A 33 -7.39 5.13 16.03
N GLY A 34 -7.41 6.32 16.63
CA GLY A 34 -8.25 7.44 16.20
C GLY A 34 -7.96 7.85 14.77
N ALA A 35 -6.67 8.00 14.43
CA ALA A 35 -6.23 8.31 13.07
C ALA A 35 -6.73 7.28 12.05
N PHE A 36 -6.64 5.98 12.38
CA PHE A 36 -7.13 4.90 11.51
C PHE A 36 -8.64 5.00 11.27
N TYR A 37 -9.45 5.08 12.33
CA TYR A 37 -10.91 5.09 12.18
C TYR A 37 -11.42 6.37 11.49
N ILE A 38 -10.85 7.53 11.82
CA ILE A 38 -11.21 8.80 11.16
C ILE A 38 -10.82 8.75 9.68
N ARG A 39 -9.64 8.23 9.35
CA ARG A 39 -9.22 8.01 7.95
C ARG A 39 -10.21 7.12 7.21
N THR A 40 -10.63 6.00 7.80
CA THR A 40 -11.62 5.10 7.20
C THR A 40 -12.95 5.81 6.99
N LEU A 41 -13.42 6.61 7.95
CA LEU A 41 -14.65 7.40 7.82
C LEU A 41 -14.56 8.36 6.64
N PHE A 42 -13.52 9.18 6.55
CA PHE A 42 -13.34 10.12 5.43
C PHE A 42 -13.20 9.40 4.10
N MET A 43 -12.51 8.25 4.06
CA MET A 43 -12.41 7.42 2.86
C MET A 43 -13.79 6.96 2.39
N LEU A 44 -14.65 6.47 3.29
CA LEU A 44 -16.00 6.06 2.94
C LEU A 44 -16.83 7.25 2.43
N VAL A 45 -16.84 8.36 3.16
CA VAL A 45 -17.63 9.56 2.82
C VAL A 45 -17.22 10.13 1.46
N LEU A 46 -15.91 10.23 1.19
CA LEU A 46 -15.40 10.81 -0.05
C LEU A 46 -15.55 9.88 -1.26
N PHE A 47 -15.38 8.56 -1.08
CA PHE A 47 -15.30 7.62 -2.21
C PHE A 47 -16.59 6.84 -2.50
N ILE A 48 -17.55 6.76 -1.56
CA ILE A 48 -18.87 6.15 -1.84
C ILE A 48 -19.57 6.82 -3.04
N PRO A 49 -19.64 8.16 -3.17
CA PRO A 49 -20.29 8.80 -4.32
C PRO A 49 -19.70 8.36 -5.67
N PHE A 50 -18.38 8.20 -5.76
CA PHE A 50 -17.72 7.71 -6.97
C PHE A 50 -18.08 6.25 -7.27
N LEU A 51 -18.17 5.41 -6.23
CA LEU A 51 -18.63 4.03 -6.38
C LEU A 51 -20.08 3.98 -6.88
N LEU A 52 -20.97 4.79 -6.32
CA LEU A 52 -22.37 4.86 -6.76
C LEU A 52 -22.46 5.32 -8.21
N TRP A 53 -21.67 6.32 -8.61
CA TRP A 53 -21.61 6.79 -9.99
C TRP A 53 -21.14 5.71 -10.98
N LYS A 54 -20.21 4.84 -10.56
CA LYS A 54 -19.68 3.74 -11.39
C LYS A 54 -20.27 2.37 -11.06
N TYR A 55 -21.39 2.32 -10.35
CA TYR A 55 -21.92 1.07 -9.80
C TYR A 55 -22.23 0.01 -10.87
N SER A 56 -22.92 0.40 -11.96
CA SER A 56 -23.31 -0.55 -13.02
C SER A 56 -22.11 -1.18 -13.74
N PRO A 57 -21.11 -0.41 -14.24
CA PRO A 57 -19.88 -0.98 -14.80
C PRO A 57 -19.09 -1.84 -13.82
N VAL A 58 -18.95 -1.41 -12.56
CA VAL A 58 -18.21 -2.18 -11.53
C VAL A 58 -18.88 -3.52 -11.25
N ARG A 59 -20.21 -3.52 -11.13
CA ARG A 59 -20.98 -4.75 -10.93
C ARG A 59 -20.81 -5.73 -12.08
N GLN A 60 -20.83 -5.24 -13.32
CA GLN A 60 -20.63 -6.08 -14.51
C GLN A 60 -19.20 -6.65 -14.56
N ALA A 61 -18.19 -5.82 -14.28
CA ALA A 61 -16.80 -6.27 -14.22
C ALA A 61 -16.57 -7.33 -13.14
N LEU A 62 -17.19 -7.21 -11.97
CA LEU A 62 -17.09 -8.21 -10.93
C LEU A 62 -17.78 -9.53 -11.31
N ALA A 63 -18.95 -9.44 -11.96
CA ALA A 63 -19.68 -10.61 -12.44
C ALA A 63 -18.89 -11.39 -13.51
N SER A 64 -18.17 -10.69 -14.40
CA SER A 64 -17.36 -11.31 -15.44
C SER A 64 -16.00 -11.82 -14.95
N ALA A 65 -15.44 -11.24 -13.89
CA ALA A 65 -14.13 -11.62 -13.35
C ALA A 65 -14.12 -12.95 -12.55
N GLY A 66 -15.30 -13.48 -12.20
CA GLY A 66 -15.45 -14.74 -11.48
C GLY A 66 -15.18 -14.66 -9.98
N ARG A 67 -15.46 -15.77 -9.27
CA ARG A 67 -15.47 -15.81 -7.79
C ARG A 67 -14.10 -15.52 -7.15
N LEU A 68 -13.01 -15.96 -7.77
CA LEU A 68 -11.66 -15.75 -7.24
C LEU A 68 -11.26 -14.27 -7.22
N ALA A 69 -11.68 -13.48 -8.22
CA ALA A 69 -11.42 -12.05 -8.25
C ALA A 69 -12.03 -11.35 -7.03
N SER A 70 -13.29 -11.67 -6.69
CA SER A 70 -13.95 -11.14 -5.50
C SER A 70 -13.20 -11.50 -4.21
N ILE A 71 -12.70 -12.73 -4.11
CA ILE A 71 -11.93 -13.20 -2.94
C ILE A 71 -10.61 -12.44 -2.84
N PHE A 72 -9.87 -12.27 -3.93
CA PHE A 72 -8.59 -11.56 -3.90
C PHE A 72 -8.77 -10.06 -3.61
N VAL A 73 -9.82 -9.42 -4.14
CA VAL A 73 -10.12 -8.02 -3.81
C VAL A 73 -10.46 -7.87 -2.33
N LEU A 74 -11.33 -8.74 -1.78
CA LEU A 74 -11.68 -8.69 -0.36
C LEU A 74 -10.47 -8.96 0.54
N SER A 75 -9.68 -9.98 0.23
CA SER A 75 -8.43 -10.28 0.95
C SER A 75 -7.45 -9.12 0.90
N SER A 76 -7.29 -8.48 -0.25
CA SER A 76 -6.44 -7.29 -0.41
C SER A 76 -6.90 -6.14 0.48
N VAL A 77 -8.21 -5.87 0.55
CA VAL A 77 -8.77 -4.85 1.45
C VAL A 77 -8.46 -5.17 2.92
N LEU A 78 -8.73 -6.40 3.36
CA LEU A 78 -8.51 -6.81 4.75
C LEU A 78 -7.04 -6.69 5.16
N VAL A 79 -6.14 -7.26 4.35
CA VAL A 79 -4.69 -7.24 4.62
C VAL A 79 -4.16 -5.81 4.57
N THR A 80 -4.57 -5.01 3.59
CA THR A 80 -4.10 -3.62 3.46
C THR A 80 -4.59 -2.76 4.61
N MET A 81 -5.85 -2.88 5.04
CA MET A 81 -6.37 -2.10 6.17
C MET A 81 -5.70 -2.50 7.49
N GLY A 82 -5.45 -3.80 7.71
CA GLY A 82 -4.61 -4.24 8.84
C GLY A 82 -3.20 -3.65 8.77
N GLY A 83 -2.59 -3.66 7.58
CA GLY A 83 -1.29 -3.03 7.33
C GLY A 83 -1.26 -1.55 7.65
N VAL A 84 -2.28 -0.77 7.25
CA VAL A 84 -2.40 0.66 7.56
C VAL A 84 -2.48 0.87 9.07
N PHE A 85 -3.25 0.06 9.80
CA PHE A 85 -3.32 0.15 11.26
C PHE A 85 -1.95 -0.09 11.91
N PHE A 86 -1.25 -1.17 11.53
CA PHE A 86 0.08 -1.46 12.06
C PHE A 86 1.11 -0.39 11.69
N TYR A 87 1.05 0.12 10.45
CA TYR A 87 1.87 1.22 9.98
C TYR A 87 1.66 2.49 10.81
N LEU A 88 0.42 2.90 11.04
CA LEU A 88 0.11 4.07 11.88
C LEU A 88 0.60 3.87 13.32
N LYS A 89 0.45 2.65 13.86
CA LYS A 89 0.97 2.34 15.19
C LYS A 89 2.49 2.45 15.26
N ALA A 90 3.21 1.91 14.29
CA ALA A 90 4.67 2.06 14.19
C ALA A 90 5.08 3.53 13.99
N MET A 91 4.39 4.25 13.10
CA MET A 91 4.62 5.67 12.80
C MET A 91 4.41 6.58 14.02
N SER A 92 3.49 6.21 14.91
CA SER A 92 3.26 6.96 16.15
C SER A 92 4.47 6.91 17.10
N GLY A 93 5.23 5.81 17.07
CA GLY A 93 6.39 5.59 17.96
C GLY A 93 7.74 6.01 17.39
N GLY A 94 7.83 6.43 16.13
CA GLY A 94 9.12 6.75 15.48
C GLY A 94 9.05 7.92 14.51
N GLU A 95 10.21 8.36 14.03
CA GLU A 95 10.31 9.41 13.01
C GLU A 95 9.80 8.92 11.65
N ALA A 96 9.10 9.77 10.90
CA ALA A 96 8.61 9.40 9.56
C ALA A 96 9.74 9.06 8.59
N SER A 97 10.87 9.76 8.69
CA SER A 97 12.11 9.48 7.94
C SER A 97 12.66 8.07 8.17
N LYS A 98 12.34 7.43 9.30
CA LYS A 98 12.77 6.05 9.61
C LYS A 98 11.68 5.04 9.32
N ILE A 99 10.45 5.31 9.77
CA ILE A 99 9.34 4.37 9.64
C ILE A 99 8.91 4.20 8.18
N VAL A 100 8.86 5.26 7.38
CA VAL A 100 8.44 5.17 5.97
C VAL A 100 9.38 4.26 5.16
N PRO A 101 10.71 4.47 5.17
CA PRO A 101 11.62 3.56 4.46
C PRO A 101 11.54 2.14 5.00
N LEU A 102 11.55 1.92 6.31
CA LEU A 102 11.46 0.56 6.90
C LEU A 102 10.20 -0.17 6.46
N SER A 103 9.05 0.51 6.44
CA SER A 103 7.80 -0.06 5.97
C SER A 103 7.78 -0.35 4.46
N SER A 104 8.68 0.27 3.69
CA SER A 104 8.82 0.08 2.23
C SER A 104 9.68 -1.13 1.85
N THR A 105 10.02 -2.01 2.82
CA THR A 105 10.72 -3.28 2.59
C THR A 105 9.80 -4.43 2.17
N TYR A 106 8.48 -4.19 2.10
CA TYR A 106 7.49 -5.16 1.62
C TYR A 106 7.76 -5.77 0.22
N PRO A 107 8.54 -5.17 -0.70
CA PRO A 107 8.91 -5.84 -1.95
C PRO A 107 9.54 -7.22 -1.77
N PHE A 108 10.19 -7.53 -0.63
CA PHE A 108 10.61 -8.92 -0.33
C PHE A 108 9.43 -9.89 -0.25
N VAL A 109 8.37 -9.49 0.46
CA VAL A 109 7.17 -10.30 0.63
C VAL A 109 6.50 -10.46 -0.73
N THR A 110 6.36 -9.38 -1.49
CA THR A 110 5.78 -9.42 -2.85
C THR A 110 6.60 -10.31 -3.78
N PHE A 111 7.93 -10.20 -3.77
CA PHE A 111 8.80 -11.03 -4.61
C PHE A 111 8.65 -12.52 -4.26
N ALA A 112 8.65 -12.87 -2.97
CA ALA A 112 8.44 -14.26 -2.53
C ALA A 112 7.08 -14.81 -2.98
N LEU A 113 6.01 -14.04 -2.77
CA LEU A 113 4.66 -14.44 -3.16
C LEU A 113 4.50 -14.51 -4.69
N ALA A 114 5.14 -13.61 -5.44
CA ALA A 114 5.11 -13.62 -6.90
C ALA A 114 5.78 -14.87 -7.48
N MET A 115 6.88 -15.34 -6.89
CA MET A 115 7.49 -16.60 -7.30
C MET A 115 6.61 -17.81 -7.02
N VAL A 116 6.01 -17.87 -5.83
CA VAL A 116 5.22 -19.03 -5.39
C VAL A 116 3.86 -19.10 -6.08
N PHE A 117 3.16 -17.95 -6.20
CA PHE A 117 1.75 -17.91 -6.62
C PHE A 117 1.53 -17.32 -8.01
N LEU A 118 2.43 -16.46 -8.50
CA LEU A 118 2.30 -15.83 -9.83
C LEU A 118 3.20 -16.48 -10.89
N GLY A 119 4.03 -17.46 -10.50
CA GLY A 119 4.94 -18.16 -11.41
C GLY A 119 6.06 -17.27 -11.96
N GLU A 120 6.39 -16.17 -11.28
CA GLU A 120 7.52 -15.34 -11.70
C GLU A 120 8.85 -16.07 -11.49
N ASN A 121 9.72 -16.01 -12.49
CA ASN A 121 11.06 -16.60 -12.39
C ASN A 121 11.89 -15.88 -11.31
N PHE A 122 12.52 -16.67 -10.45
CA PHE A 122 13.59 -16.20 -9.59
C PHE A 122 14.77 -15.75 -10.46
N THR A 123 15.24 -14.53 -10.23
CA THR A 123 16.49 -14.06 -10.84
C THR A 123 17.40 -13.51 -9.76
N LEU A 124 18.70 -13.79 -9.91
CA LEU A 124 19.72 -13.30 -8.98
C LEU A 124 19.73 -11.77 -8.93
N ASN A 125 19.44 -11.12 -10.06
CA ASN A 125 19.33 -9.66 -10.16
C ASN A 125 18.17 -9.09 -9.32
N LYS A 126 16.99 -9.72 -9.34
CA LYS A 126 15.86 -9.31 -8.49
C LYS A 126 16.24 -9.44 -7.01
N LEU A 127 16.83 -10.58 -6.62
CA LEU A 127 17.27 -10.81 -5.25
C LEU A 127 18.29 -9.77 -4.78
N ILE A 128 19.36 -9.55 -5.55
CA ILE A 128 20.41 -8.56 -5.22
C ILE A 128 19.79 -7.16 -5.13
N GLY A 129 18.93 -6.78 -6.09
CA GLY A 129 18.23 -5.51 -6.07
C GLY A 129 17.37 -5.31 -4.81
N THR A 130 16.61 -6.31 -4.41
CA THR A 130 15.79 -6.24 -3.17
C THR A 130 16.66 -6.17 -1.91
N LEU A 131 17.78 -6.88 -1.87
CA LEU A 131 18.76 -6.80 -0.78
C LEU A 131 19.41 -5.42 -0.68
N LEU A 132 19.84 -4.84 -1.81
CA LEU A 132 20.43 -3.50 -1.87
C LEU A 132 19.44 -2.42 -1.45
N LEU A 133 18.19 -2.50 -1.92
CA LEU A 133 17.11 -1.59 -1.51
C LEU A 133 16.93 -1.61 0.02
N SER A 134 17.01 -2.79 0.61
CA SER A 134 16.80 -2.97 2.04
C SER A 134 18.01 -2.57 2.88
N GLY A 135 19.22 -2.79 2.37
CA GLY A 135 20.44 -2.23 2.94
C GLY A 135 20.42 -0.70 2.92
N GLY A 136 19.99 -0.10 1.81
CA GLY A 136 19.81 1.35 1.69
C GLY A 136 18.79 1.89 2.69
N ILE A 137 17.64 1.23 2.82
CA ILE A 137 16.62 1.57 3.83
C ILE A 137 17.19 1.49 5.25
N TYR A 138 17.97 0.45 5.57
CA TYR A 138 18.61 0.31 6.89
C TYR A 138 19.51 1.51 7.21
N PHE A 139 20.33 1.96 6.24
CA PHE A 139 21.19 3.13 6.43
C PHE A 139 20.42 4.44 6.58
N ILE A 140 19.33 4.62 5.83
CA ILE A 140 18.45 5.80 5.97
C ILE A 140 17.78 5.82 7.36
N SER A 141 17.50 4.65 7.91
CA SER A 141 16.70 4.50 9.14
C SER A 141 17.53 4.48 10.42
N LYS A 142 18.86 4.47 10.31
CA LYS A 142 19.80 4.51 11.45
C LYS A 142 19.94 5.95 11.96
#